data_AF-A0A9P6KAM7-F1
#
_entry.id   AF-A0A9P6KAM7-F1
#
_cell.length_a   1.000
_cell.length_b   1.000
_cell.length_c   1.000
_cell.angle_alpha   90.00
_cell.angle_beta   90.00
_cell.angle_gamma   90.00
#
_symmetry.space_group_name_H-M   'P 1'
#
loop_
_entity.id
_entity.type
_entity.pdbx_description
1 polymer ?
#
loop_
_entity_poly.entity_id
_entity_poly.type
_entity_poly.pdbx_seq_one_letter_code
_entity_poly.pdbx_strand_id
1 'polypeptide(L)'
;VISPMSLNITGFGPVANVHKTLTPELSTDVENTMLVLIDLAAGKERLGGSALAQVYKQIGDEVPDVESAEVLKSFFKAIQAVREQEDLVLAYHDRSDGGLFATVAEMCFAGHVGAKVDLSPITKDAVAGLFNEELGAVIQVQESRLDELKKVFAKAGFPIESLFVIGTVNAKGNDSIVISHQGVALLTFDPAEEILSKAETRLAKSVRPKVAILREQGVNGQIEMAYAFHEAGFTAVDVHMSDILSGKVTLKDFKGIAACGGFSYGDVLGAGAGWAKSILLHEHARNEFYDFLKVRQDTFALGVCNGCQFLSQMRELIPGTEHWPYFKRNQSEQFEARFSMVEVEDNSTLGEGPGLATVPSIFFDDMRGSKFPIAVAHGEGRAEFVNASDLEAMKQRGLIAASYVDNYGKKTEQYPFNPNGSPLGITAVQTPNGRVLAMMPHPERVVEREANSWYPRQAGAQWGQHGPWLRMFVNARKWVSQQQ
;
A
#
# COMPACT_ATOMS: atom_id res chain seq x y z
N VAL A 1 -39.62 -2.38 14.56
CA VAL A 1 -38.83 -3.09 13.53
C VAL A 1 -38.71 -4.53 13.98
N ILE A 2 -38.96 -5.49 13.10
CA ILE A 2 -38.61 -6.91 13.30
C ILE A 2 -37.51 -7.17 12.29
N SER A 3 -36.31 -7.51 12.76
CA SER A 3 -35.21 -7.85 11.87
C SER A 3 -35.44 -9.24 11.25
N PRO A 4 -34.99 -9.48 10.01
CA PRO A 4 -34.86 -10.84 9.49
C PRO A 4 -33.97 -11.70 10.37
N MET A 5 -34.01 -13.03 10.18
CA MET A 5 -32.99 -13.91 10.74
C MET A 5 -31.65 -13.60 10.06
N SER A 6 -30.73 -12.96 10.77
CA SER A 6 -29.42 -12.56 10.23
C SER A 6 -28.33 -13.54 10.67
N LEU A 7 -27.80 -14.30 9.72
CA LEU A 7 -26.65 -15.18 9.90
C LEU A 7 -25.41 -14.55 9.27
N ASN A 8 -24.42 -14.18 10.08
CA ASN A 8 -23.14 -13.69 9.60
C ASN A 8 -22.09 -14.82 9.72
N ILE A 9 -21.52 -15.26 8.61
CA ILE A 9 -20.45 -16.27 8.57
C ILE A 9 -19.12 -15.57 8.31
N THR A 10 -18.07 -15.96 9.05
CA THR A 10 -16.70 -15.52 8.81
C THR A 10 -15.81 -16.73 8.58
N GLY A 11 -15.21 -16.82 7.39
CA GLY A 11 -14.28 -17.89 7.04
C GLY A 11 -12.85 -17.56 7.45
N PHE A 12 -12.15 -18.54 8.02
CA PHE A 12 -10.72 -18.45 8.35
C PHE A 12 -10.00 -19.69 7.82
N GLY A 13 -8.83 -19.51 7.21
CA GLY A 13 -8.01 -20.61 6.72
C GLY A 13 -6.54 -20.19 6.52
N PRO A 14 -5.59 -21.12 6.62
CA PRO A 14 -4.18 -20.83 6.38
C PRO A 14 -3.92 -20.54 4.90
N VAL A 15 -3.17 -19.47 4.62
CA VAL A 15 -2.75 -19.12 3.26
C VAL A 15 -1.34 -19.66 3.02
N ALA A 16 -1.22 -20.69 2.18
CA ALA A 16 0.07 -21.30 1.85
C ALA A 16 1.01 -20.37 1.04
N ASN A 17 0.43 -19.48 0.24
CA ASN A 17 1.15 -18.52 -0.58
C ASN A 17 0.25 -17.30 -0.85
N VAL A 18 0.70 -16.11 -0.42
CA VAL A 18 -0.04 -14.84 -0.56
C VAL A 18 0.06 -14.22 -1.95
N HIS A 19 1.14 -14.50 -2.69
CA HIS A 19 1.38 -14.02 -4.06
C HIS A 19 0.29 -14.51 -5.04
N LYS A 20 -0.35 -15.64 -4.71
CA LYS A 20 -1.39 -16.30 -5.51
C LYS A 20 -2.80 -15.83 -5.12
N THR A 21 -2.95 -14.60 -4.65
CA THR A 21 -4.25 -14.01 -4.30
C THR A 21 -4.79 -13.31 -5.53
N LEU A 22 -5.97 -13.73 -5.99
CA LEU A 22 -6.66 -13.10 -7.11
C LEU A 22 -7.49 -11.91 -6.60
N THR A 23 -7.58 -10.85 -7.40
CA THR A 23 -8.34 -9.63 -7.10
C THR A 23 -9.34 -9.33 -8.21
N PRO A 24 -10.33 -8.44 -7.98
CA PRO A 24 -11.23 -7.97 -9.04
C PRO A 24 -10.56 -7.11 -10.12
N GLU A 25 -9.30 -6.70 -9.94
CA GLU A 25 -8.55 -5.82 -10.84
C GLU A 25 -8.37 -6.45 -12.24
N LEU A 26 -9.22 -6.06 -13.20
CA LEU A 26 -9.11 -6.49 -14.59
C LEU A 26 -7.80 -6.03 -15.20
N SER A 27 -7.02 -6.98 -15.71
CA SER A 27 -5.75 -6.69 -16.38
C SER A 27 -5.97 -6.27 -17.83
N THR A 28 -5.20 -5.28 -18.28
CA THR A 28 -5.00 -4.97 -19.71
C THR A 28 -3.55 -5.25 -20.15
N ASP A 29 -2.77 -5.92 -19.30
CA ASP A 29 -1.36 -6.25 -19.54
C ASP A 29 -1.20 -7.53 -20.39
N VAL A 30 -2.30 -8.25 -20.61
CA VAL A 30 -2.39 -9.46 -21.43
C VAL A 30 -3.45 -9.24 -22.51
N GLU A 31 -3.07 -9.43 -23.77
CA GLU A 31 -3.99 -9.34 -24.89
C GLU A 31 -4.92 -10.56 -25.00
N ASN A 32 -6.06 -10.37 -25.68
CA ASN A 32 -7.02 -11.42 -26.02
C ASN A 32 -7.48 -12.20 -24.77
N THR A 33 -8.08 -11.46 -23.83
CA THR A 33 -8.64 -12.01 -22.59
C THR A 33 -10.17 -12.02 -22.63
N MET A 34 -10.75 -13.01 -21.96
CA MET A 34 -12.18 -13.20 -21.85
C MET A 34 -12.63 -13.20 -20.39
N LEU A 35 -13.86 -12.74 -20.17
CA LEU A 35 -14.58 -12.89 -18.92
C LEU A 35 -15.39 -14.20 -18.98
N VAL A 36 -15.25 -15.03 -17.95
CA VAL A 36 -15.99 -16.29 -17.81
C VAL A 36 -16.82 -16.23 -16.53
N LEU A 37 -18.14 -16.38 -16.65
CA LEU A 37 -19.03 -16.64 -15.53
C LEU A 37 -18.94 -18.12 -15.15
N ILE A 38 -18.73 -18.36 -13.88
CA ILE A 38 -18.86 -19.64 -13.20
C ILE A 38 -20.22 -19.61 -12.50
N ASP A 39 -21.19 -20.34 -13.03
CA ASP A 39 -22.52 -20.44 -12.41
C ASP A 39 -22.58 -21.62 -11.43
N LEU A 40 -23.11 -21.40 -10.22
CA LEU A 40 -23.39 -22.47 -9.26
C LEU A 40 -24.90 -22.74 -9.09
N ALA A 41 -25.77 -22.00 -9.79
CA ALA A 41 -27.23 -22.11 -9.68
C ALA A 41 -27.87 -23.09 -10.68
N ALA A 42 -27.08 -23.71 -11.55
CA ALA A 42 -27.55 -24.57 -12.65
C ALA A 42 -28.56 -23.86 -13.57
N GLY A 43 -28.32 -22.57 -13.86
CA GLY A 43 -29.18 -21.75 -14.71
C GLY A 43 -30.47 -21.24 -14.03
N LYS A 44 -30.59 -21.32 -12.70
CA LYS A 44 -31.62 -20.57 -11.95
C LYS A 44 -31.26 -19.09 -11.91
N GLU A 45 -32.28 -18.24 -11.93
CA GLU A 45 -32.14 -16.78 -12.00
C GLU A 45 -33.06 -16.11 -10.96
N ARG A 46 -33.01 -16.59 -9.71
CA ARG A 46 -33.96 -16.17 -8.66
C ARG A 46 -33.69 -14.73 -8.21
N LEU A 47 -34.73 -13.90 -8.27
CA LEU A 47 -34.69 -12.47 -7.92
C LEU A 47 -35.28 -12.15 -6.54
N GLY A 48 -35.85 -13.13 -5.84
CA GLY A 48 -36.37 -12.94 -4.48
C GLY A 48 -35.25 -12.59 -3.50
N GLY A 49 -35.53 -11.66 -2.60
CA GLY A 49 -34.57 -11.13 -1.63
C GLY A 49 -33.52 -10.16 -2.19
N SER A 50 -33.40 -10.06 -3.52
CA SER A 50 -32.31 -9.32 -4.18
C SER A 50 -32.30 -7.80 -3.90
N ALA A 51 -31.13 -7.18 -4.05
CA ALA A 51 -30.97 -5.73 -4.07
C ALA A 51 -31.88 -5.07 -5.13
N LEU A 52 -32.09 -5.72 -6.29
CA LEU A 52 -33.04 -5.26 -7.30
C LEU A 52 -34.48 -5.24 -6.75
N ALA A 53 -34.95 -6.34 -6.16
CA ALA A 53 -36.28 -6.37 -5.55
C ALA A 53 -36.41 -5.30 -4.46
N GLN A 54 -35.38 -5.14 -3.62
CA GLN A 54 -35.33 -4.18 -2.53
C GLN A 54 -35.47 -2.72 -3.00
N VAL A 55 -34.75 -2.29 -4.05
CA VAL A 55 -34.86 -0.90 -4.56
C VAL A 55 -36.23 -0.62 -5.20
N TYR A 56 -36.90 -1.66 -5.72
CA TYR A 56 -38.30 -1.58 -6.17
C TYR A 56 -39.34 -1.79 -5.05
N LYS A 57 -38.91 -1.88 -3.78
CA LYS A 57 -39.74 -2.09 -2.58
C LYS A 57 -40.56 -3.39 -2.61
N GLN A 58 -40.00 -4.42 -3.23
CA GLN A 58 -40.55 -5.77 -3.31
C GLN A 58 -39.66 -6.76 -2.56
N ILE A 59 -40.20 -7.94 -2.28
CA ILE A 59 -39.43 -9.09 -1.77
C ILE A 59 -39.17 -10.12 -2.90
N GLY A 60 -40.00 -10.15 -3.95
CA GLY A 60 -39.98 -11.22 -4.95
C GLY A 60 -40.68 -12.49 -4.46
N ASP A 61 -40.36 -13.62 -5.09
CA ASP A 61 -41.03 -14.92 -4.88
C ASP A 61 -40.02 -15.98 -4.40
N GLU A 62 -39.24 -16.56 -5.31
CA GLU A 62 -38.15 -17.49 -4.97
C GLU A 62 -36.81 -16.77 -4.73
N VAL A 63 -36.07 -17.18 -3.70
CA VAL A 63 -34.75 -16.64 -3.31
C VAL A 63 -33.60 -17.54 -3.76
N PRO A 64 -32.40 -16.99 -4.04
CA PRO A 64 -31.16 -17.77 -4.21
C PRO A 64 -30.87 -18.76 -3.07
N ASP A 65 -30.23 -19.89 -3.41
CA ASP A 65 -29.85 -20.95 -2.46
C ASP A 65 -28.74 -21.85 -3.04
N VAL A 66 -28.07 -22.64 -2.19
CA VAL A 66 -27.05 -23.62 -2.58
C VAL A 66 -27.68 -24.79 -3.34
N GLU A 67 -27.69 -24.71 -4.67
CA GLU A 67 -28.29 -25.76 -5.52
C GLU A 67 -27.62 -27.13 -5.35
N SER A 68 -26.30 -27.16 -5.21
CA SER A 68 -25.56 -28.38 -4.90
C SER A 68 -24.32 -28.10 -4.05
N ALA A 69 -24.31 -28.67 -2.85
CA ALA A 69 -23.14 -28.67 -1.98
C ALA A 69 -21.93 -29.38 -2.60
N GLU A 70 -22.16 -30.33 -3.52
CA GLU A 70 -21.10 -31.03 -4.25
C GLU A 70 -20.48 -30.12 -5.31
N VAL A 71 -21.29 -29.38 -6.08
CA VAL A 71 -20.83 -28.37 -7.05
C VAL A 71 -20.08 -27.24 -6.33
N LEU A 72 -20.61 -26.71 -5.22
CA LEU A 72 -19.94 -25.68 -4.41
C LEU A 72 -18.57 -26.15 -3.89
N LYS A 73 -18.47 -27.40 -3.44
CA LYS A 73 -17.20 -28.01 -3.00
C LYS A 73 -16.23 -28.23 -4.16
N SER A 74 -16.73 -28.59 -5.35
CA SER A 74 -15.92 -28.75 -6.56
C SER A 74 -15.44 -27.40 -7.12
N PHE A 75 -16.26 -26.36 -7.06
CA PHE A 75 -15.89 -24.97 -7.37
C PHE A 75 -14.73 -24.50 -6.49
N PHE A 76 -14.85 -24.63 -5.17
CA PHE A 76 -13.77 -24.26 -4.25
C PHE A 76 -12.46 -24.99 -4.58
N LYS A 77 -12.52 -26.30 -4.82
CA LYS A 77 -11.35 -27.10 -5.26
C LYS A 77 -10.78 -26.62 -6.59
N ALA A 78 -11.62 -26.28 -7.56
CA ALA A 78 -11.20 -25.79 -8.86
C ALA A 78 -10.44 -24.46 -8.71
N ILE A 79 -10.96 -23.51 -7.94
CA ILE A 79 -10.28 -22.24 -7.66
C ILE A 79 -8.95 -22.45 -6.92
N GLN A 80 -8.87 -23.36 -5.94
CA GLN A 80 -7.57 -23.71 -5.34
C GLN A 80 -6.58 -24.29 -6.37
N ALA A 81 -7.03 -25.15 -7.28
CA ALA A 81 -6.18 -25.73 -8.33
C ALA A 81 -5.78 -24.72 -9.43
N VAL A 82 -6.64 -23.75 -9.74
CA VAL A 82 -6.35 -22.60 -10.63
C VAL A 82 -5.22 -21.76 -10.06
N ARG A 83 -5.24 -21.45 -8.75
CA ARG A 83 -4.16 -20.71 -8.08
C ARG A 83 -2.81 -21.44 -8.11
N GLU A 84 -2.81 -22.75 -8.35
CA GLU A 84 -1.59 -23.52 -8.58
C GLU A 84 -1.04 -23.45 -10.01
N GLN A 85 -1.81 -22.91 -10.98
CA GLN A 85 -1.33 -22.60 -12.32
C GLN A 85 -0.93 -21.11 -12.41
N GLU A 86 0.30 -20.85 -12.84
CA GLU A 86 0.81 -19.49 -13.03
C GLU A 86 -0.02 -18.74 -14.08
N ASP A 87 -0.53 -17.55 -13.73
CA ASP A 87 -1.34 -16.63 -14.55
C ASP A 87 -2.49 -17.26 -15.38
N LEU A 88 -3.07 -18.37 -14.91
CA LEU A 88 -4.22 -19.00 -15.59
C LEU A 88 -5.50 -18.17 -15.43
N VAL A 89 -5.65 -17.48 -14.29
CA VAL A 89 -6.70 -16.49 -14.07
C VAL A 89 -6.02 -15.19 -13.63
N LEU A 90 -6.38 -14.10 -14.31
CA LEU A 90 -5.77 -12.78 -14.15
C LEU A 90 -6.48 -11.97 -13.05
N ALA A 91 -7.82 -12.07 -13.03
CA ALA A 91 -8.72 -11.42 -12.09
C ALA A 91 -9.87 -12.36 -11.69
N TYR A 92 -10.39 -12.20 -10.48
CA TYR A 92 -11.51 -12.97 -9.92
C TYR A 92 -12.39 -12.02 -9.09
N HIS A 93 -13.71 -12.13 -9.23
CA HIS A 93 -14.67 -11.53 -8.30
C HIS A 93 -15.94 -12.39 -8.18
N ASP A 94 -16.55 -12.48 -7.01
CA ASP A 94 -17.74 -13.31 -6.79
C ASP A 94 -19.06 -12.59 -7.14
N ARG A 95 -20.14 -13.38 -7.29
CA ARG A 95 -21.51 -12.88 -7.48
C ARG A 95 -22.23 -12.88 -6.14
N SER A 96 -22.67 -11.69 -5.74
CA SER A 96 -23.34 -11.39 -4.46
C SER A 96 -24.42 -10.31 -4.67
N ASP A 97 -24.65 -9.43 -3.70
CA ASP A 97 -25.53 -8.26 -3.78
C ASP A 97 -25.38 -7.51 -5.13
N GLY A 98 -26.50 -7.27 -5.83
CA GLY A 98 -26.51 -6.62 -7.15
C GLY A 98 -26.15 -7.51 -8.34
N GLY A 99 -25.85 -8.79 -8.10
CA GLY A 99 -25.70 -9.83 -9.11
C GLY A 99 -24.50 -9.65 -10.05
N LEU A 100 -24.58 -10.30 -11.22
CA LEU A 100 -23.55 -10.23 -12.27
C LEU A 100 -23.23 -8.78 -12.70
N PHE A 101 -24.23 -7.89 -12.68
CA PHE A 101 -24.02 -6.48 -12.97
C PHE A 101 -23.02 -5.83 -11.99
N ALA A 102 -23.23 -6.02 -10.68
CA ALA A 102 -22.33 -5.48 -9.66
C ALA A 102 -20.93 -6.09 -9.77
N THR A 103 -20.82 -7.42 -9.90
CA THR A 103 -19.54 -8.12 -10.07
C THR A 103 -18.71 -7.53 -11.21
N VAL A 104 -19.28 -7.38 -12.42
CA VAL A 104 -18.54 -6.85 -13.58
C VAL A 104 -18.23 -5.36 -13.40
N ALA A 105 -19.16 -4.57 -12.82
CA ALA A 105 -18.92 -3.15 -12.56
C ALA A 105 -17.77 -2.93 -11.57
N GLU A 106 -17.72 -3.68 -10.47
CA GLU A 106 -16.66 -3.59 -9.48
C GLU A 106 -15.31 -4.07 -10.02
N MET A 107 -15.30 -5.11 -10.86
CA MET A 107 -14.10 -5.53 -11.61
C MET A 107 -13.59 -4.42 -12.55
N CYS A 108 -14.50 -3.72 -13.25
CA CYS A 108 -14.19 -2.57 -14.09
C CYS A 108 -13.65 -1.37 -13.29
N PHE A 109 -14.24 -1.08 -12.12
CA PHE A 109 -13.75 -0.04 -11.21
C PHE A 109 -12.36 -0.36 -10.66
N ALA A 110 -12.11 -1.61 -10.27
CA ALA A 110 -10.82 -2.07 -9.74
C ALA A 110 -9.71 -2.00 -10.80
N GLY A 111 -9.98 -2.44 -12.04
CA GLY A 111 -9.02 -2.36 -13.15
C GLY A 111 -8.91 -0.97 -13.80
N HIS A 112 -9.82 -0.04 -13.48
CA HIS A 112 -10.00 1.25 -14.17
C HIS A 112 -10.14 1.10 -15.70
N VAL A 113 -10.99 0.16 -16.11
CA VAL A 113 -11.27 -0.22 -17.51
C VAL A 113 -12.75 -0.54 -17.68
N GLY A 114 -13.23 -0.52 -18.92
CA GLY A 114 -14.55 -1.03 -19.27
C GLY A 114 -14.52 -2.51 -19.66
N ALA A 115 -15.71 -3.09 -19.86
CA ALA A 115 -15.87 -4.46 -20.35
C ALA A 115 -17.04 -4.56 -21.33
N LYS A 116 -16.96 -5.51 -22.25
CA LYS A 116 -18.06 -5.92 -23.12
C LYS A 116 -18.62 -7.23 -22.60
N VAL A 117 -19.92 -7.27 -22.30
CA VAL A 117 -20.63 -8.46 -21.82
C VAL A 117 -21.71 -8.86 -22.82
N ASP A 118 -21.81 -10.15 -23.12
CA ASP A 118 -22.92 -10.78 -23.84
C ASP A 118 -23.65 -11.73 -22.89
N LEU A 119 -24.94 -11.50 -22.70
CA LEU A 119 -25.81 -12.30 -21.82
C LEU A 119 -26.44 -13.50 -22.55
N SER A 120 -26.35 -13.54 -23.88
CA SER A 120 -26.94 -14.59 -24.72
C SER A 120 -26.51 -16.04 -24.37
N PRO A 121 -25.28 -16.29 -23.89
CA PRO A 121 -24.87 -17.64 -23.46
C PRO A 121 -25.54 -18.11 -22.16
N ILE A 122 -26.05 -17.20 -21.33
CA ILE A 122 -26.49 -17.50 -19.95
C ILE A 122 -27.99 -17.32 -19.73
N THR A 123 -28.66 -16.43 -20.47
CA THR A 123 -30.07 -16.10 -20.22
C THR A 123 -30.85 -15.71 -21.47
N LYS A 124 -32.18 -15.70 -21.32
CA LYS A 124 -33.14 -15.05 -22.22
C LYS A 124 -33.81 -13.83 -21.57
N ASP A 125 -33.68 -13.66 -20.25
CA ASP A 125 -34.16 -12.50 -19.51
C ASP A 125 -32.95 -11.72 -19.00
N ALA A 126 -32.63 -10.62 -19.69
CA ALA A 126 -31.49 -9.78 -19.35
C ALA A 126 -31.59 -9.16 -17.95
N VAL A 127 -32.79 -9.02 -17.37
CA VAL A 127 -32.94 -8.51 -15.99
C VAL A 127 -32.63 -9.64 -15.01
N ALA A 128 -33.22 -10.82 -15.20
CA ALA A 128 -32.97 -11.96 -14.34
C ALA A 128 -31.49 -12.37 -14.35
N GLY A 129 -30.87 -12.48 -15.53
CA GLY A 129 -29.47 -12.88 -15.69
C GLY A 129 -28.44 -11.87 -15.16
N LEU A 130 -28.77 -10.58 -15.09
CA LEU A 130 -27.90 -9.55 -14.51
C LEU A 130 -28.02 -9.43 -13.00
N PHE A 131 -29.23 -9.57 -12.45
CA PHE A 131 -29.54 -9.15 -11.07
C PHE A 131 -29.93 -10.30 -10.14
N ASN A 132 -29.88 -11.56 -10.59
CA ASN A 132 -29.91 -12.70 -9.68
C ASN A 132 -28.65 -12.70 -8.81
N GLU A 133 -28.83 -13.00 -7.52
CA GLU A 133 -27.77 -13.02 -6.51
C GLU A 133 -27.43 -14.48 -6.14
N GLU A 134 -27.52 -15.35 -7.14
CA GLU A 134 -27.14 -16.75 -7.04
C GLU A 134 -25.63 -16.90 -6.85
N LEU A 135 -25.20 -17.99 -6.21
CA LEU A 135 -23.77 -18.24 -6.04
C LEU A 135 -23.07 -18.32 -7.40
N GLY A 136 -21.91 -17.68 -7.52
CA GLY A 136 -21.19 -17.57 -8.78
C GLY A 136 -19.90 -16.77 -8.63
N ALA A 137 -19.12 -16.71 -9.71
CA ALA A 137 -17.98 -15.79 -9.82
C ALA A 137 -17.68 -15.46 -11.28
N VAL A 138 -17.13 -14.28 -11.53
CA VAL A 138 -16.55 -13.91 -12.82
C VAL A 138 -15.03 -13.98 -12.71
N ILE A 139 -14.39 -14.62 -13.69
CA ILE A 139 -12.94 -14.67 -13.81
C ILE A 139 -12.47 -14.14 -15.17
N GLN A 140 -11.32 -13.48 -15.18
CA GLN A 140 -10.62 -13.09 -16.41
C GLN A 140 -9.56 -14.14 -16.74
N VAL A 141 -9.57 -14.65 -17.97
CA VAL A 141 -8.63 -15.66 -18.49
C VAL A 141 -8.14 -15.27 -19.89
N GLN A 142 -6.90 -15.61 -20.24
CA GLN A 142 -6.43 -15.46 -21.63
C GLN A 142 -7.14 -16.49 -22.53
N GLU A 143 -7.61 -16.08 -23.71
CA GLU A 143 -8.40 -16.91 -24.62
C GLU A 143 -7.72 -18.25 -24.95
N SER A 144 -6.42 -18.21 -25.24
CA SER A 144 -5.55 -19.36 -25.49
C SER A 144 -5.51 -20.40 -24.35
N ARG A 145 -5.89 -20.02 -23.13
CA ARG A 145 -5.85 -20.85 -21.92
C ARG A 145 -7.23 -21.31 -21.43
N LEU A 146 -8.31 -20.99 -22.14
CA LEU A 146 -9.67 -21.42 -21.76
C LEU A 146 -9.78 -22.95 -21.64
N ASP A 147 -9.12 -23.72 -22.51
CA ASP A 147 -9.14 -25.18 -22.45
C ASP A 147 -8.30 -25.76 -21.31
N GLU A 148 -7.28 -25.03 -20.84
CA GLU A 148 -6.53 -25.36 -19.63
C GLU A 148 -7.41 -25.17 -18.40
N LEU A 149 -8.07 -24.01 -18.31
CA LEU A 149 -9.06 -23.70 -17.27
C LEU A 149 -10.15 -24.77 -17.18
N LYS A 150 -10.79 -25.12 -18.30
CA LYS A 150 -11.83 -26.17 -18.34
C LYS A 150 -11.32 -27.52 -17.84
N LYS A 151 -10.07 -27.91 -18.17
CA LYS A 151 -9.45 -29.15 -17.67
C LYS A 151 -9.23 -29.12 -16.16
N VAL A 152 -8.85 -27.97 -15.59
CA VAL A 152 -8.70 -27.80 -14.14
C VAL A 152 -10.04 -27.96 -13.42
N PHE A 153 -11.10 -27.33 -13.93
CA PHE A 153 -12.46 -27.45 -13.37
C PHE A 153 -13.02 -28.88 -13.50
N ALA A 154 -12.91 -29.51 -14.68
CA ALA A 154 -13.32 -30.90 -14.88
C ALA A 154 -12.60 -31.86 -13.91
N LYS A 155 -11.28 -31.69 -13.73
CA LYS A 155 -10.48 -32.51 -12.79
C LYS A 155 -10.89 -32.30 -11.32
N ALA A 156 -11.40 -31.13 -10.97
CA ALA A 156 -11.94 -30.85 -9.63
C ALA A 156 -13.34 -31.46 -9.40
N GLY A 157 -14.00 -31.94 -10.46
CA GLY A 157 -15.37 -32.46 -10.43
C GLY A 157 -16.44 -31.38 -10.59
N PHE A 158 -16.12 -30.25 -11.22
CA PHE A 158 -17.08 -29.17 -11.50
C PHE A 158 -17.70 -29.34 -12.90
N PRO A 159 -19.02 -29.10 -13.09
CA PRO A 159 -19.69 -29.13 -14.39
C PRO A 159 -19.13 -28.04 -15.33
N ILE A 160 -18.40 -28.45 -16.37
CA ILE A 160 -17.78 -27.51 -17.33
C ILE A 160 -18.81 -26.78 -18.21
N GLU A 161 -20.03 -27.30 -18.29
CA GLU A 161 -21.20 -26.68 -18.89
C GLU A 161 -21.70 -25.46 -18.12
N SER A 162 -21.31 -25.31 -16.84
CA SER A 162 -21.59 -24.12 -16.01
C SER A 162 -20.49 -23.04 -16.11
N LEU A 163 -19.60 -23.15 -17.11
CA LEU A 163 -18.57 -22.17 -17.44
C LEU A 163 -18.92 -21.43 -18.73
N PHE A 164 -19.42 -20.21 -18.60
CA PHE A 164 -19.91 -19.41 -19.72
C PHE A 164 -18.92 -18.30 -20.06
N VAL A 165 -18.43 -18.26 -21.29
CA VAL A 165 -17.72 -17.06 -21.79
C VAL A 165 -18.77 -15.97 -21.96
N ILE A 166 -18.68 -14.93 -21.13
CA ILE A 166 -19.66 -13.84 -21.08
C ILE A 166 -19.12 -12.53 -21.66
N GLY A 167 -17.84 -12.41 -22.00
CA GLY A 167 -17.32 -11.11 -22.42
C GLY A 167 -15.83 -10.99 -22.62
N THR A 168 -15.38 -9.74 -22.78
CA THR A 168 -13.96 -9.33 -22.93
C THR A 168 -13.72 -8.01 -22.21
N VAL A 169 -12.48 -7.77 -21.78
CA VAL A 169 -12.07 -6.47 -21.22
C VAL A 169 -11.78 -5.48 -22.35
N ASN A 170 -12.15 -4.20 -22.17
CA ASN A 170 -11.84 -3.16 -23.16
C ASN A 170 -10.34 -2.81 -23.16
N ALA A 171 -9.89 -2.20 -24.27
CA ALA A 171 -8.57 -1.58 -24.31
C ALA A 171 -8.44 -0.44 -23.27
N LYS A 172 -7.23 -0.27 -22.75
CA LYS A 172 -6.87 0.73 -21.73
C LYS A 172 -7.29 2.14 -22.17
N GLY A 173 -7.95 2.87 -21.26
CA GLY A 173 -8.49 4.20 -21.53
C GLY A 173 -9.92 4.23 -22.11
N ASN A 174 -10.57 3.07 -22.29
CA ASN A 174 -12.01 2.99 -22.53
C ASN A 174 -12.72 2.37 -21.32
N ASP A 175 -13.36 3.22 -20.53
CA ASP A 175 -14.08 2.92 -19.28
C ASP A 175 -15.55 2.46 -19.48
N SER A 176 -16.03 2.37 -20.72
CA SER A 176 -17.42 1.99 -21.00
C SER A 176 -17.74 0.53 -20.66
N ILE A 177 -18.71 0.30 -19.78
CA ILE A 177 -19.32 -1.02 -19.61
C ILE A 177 -20.43 -1.17 -20.64
N VAL A 178 -20.23 -2.08 -21.59
CA VAL A 178 -21.16 -2.35 -22.70
C VAL A 178 -21.76 -3.74 -22.50
N ILE A 179 -22.91 -3.77 -21.83
CA ILE A 179 -23.74 -4.98 -21.75
C ILE A 179 -24.56 -5.04 -23.03
N SER A 180 -24.43 -6.14 -23.76
CA SER A 180 -24.92 -6.30 -25.12
C SER A 180 -25.76 -7.57 -25.25
N HIS A 181 -26.65 -7.52 -26.23
CA HIS A 181 -27.36 -8.67 -26.77
C HIS A 181 -27.27 -8.50 -28.30
N GLN A 182 -26.24 -9.13 -28.90
CA GLN A 182 -25.76 -9.01 -30.29
C GLN A 182 -24.88 -7.75 -30.59
N GLY A 183 -23.77 -7.94 -31.34
CA GLY A 183 -22.57 -7.04 -31.44
C GLY A 183 -22.53 -6.01 -32.61
N VAL A 184 -21.39 -5.45 -33.10
CA VAL A 184 -19.92 -5.76 -33.03
C VAL A 184 -19.06 -4.50 -33.36
N ALA A 185 -17.80 -4.36 -32.82
CA ALA A 185 -16.58 -3.66 -33.39
C ALA A 185 -15.50 -3.29 -32.30
N LEU A 186 -14.40 -2.56 -32.60
CA LEU A 186 -13.07 -2.98 -33.14
C LEU A 186 -11.93 -1.97 -32.72
N LEU A 187 -10.67 -2.08 -33.23
CA LEU A 187 -9.43 -1.41 -32.74
C LEU A 187 -8.40 -1.03 -33.86
N THR A 188 -7.20 -0.50 -33.53
CA THR A 188 -6.25 0.10 -34.51
C THR A 188 -4.73 -0.23 -34.47
N PHE A 189 -3.92 0.06 -33.44
CA PHE A 189 -2.42 0.02 -33.56
C PHE A 189 -1.60 -0.34 -32.28
N ASP A 190 -0.26 -0.49 -32.45
CA ASP A 190 0.74 -1.12 -31.55
C ASP A 190 2.02 -0.25 -31.34
N PRO A 191 2.60 -0.15 -30.11
CA PRO A 191 3.80 0.63 -29.78
C PRO A 191 5.02 -0.16 -29.25
N ALA A 192 5.44 -1.28 -29.87
CA ALA A 192 6.57 -2.10 -29.39
C ALA A 192 7.99 -1.44 -29.46
N GLU A 193 8.61 -1.10 -28.31
CA GLU A 193 10.08 -0.93 -28.15
C GLU A 193 10.58 -0.93 -26.66
N GLU A 194 11.70 -1.62 -26.35
CA GLU A 194 12.40 -1.71 -25.02
C GLU A 194 13.94 -1.57 -25.21
N ILE A 195 14.83 -1.01 -24.35
CA ILE A 195 15.20 -1.07 -22.89
C ILE A 195 16.38 -2.05 -22.55
N LEU A 196 17.30 -1.63 -21.65
CA LEU A 196 18.58 -2.29 -21.21
C LEU A 196 18.91 -1.90 -19.72
N SER A 197 19.79 -2.54 -18.91
CA SER A 197 20.32 -3.91 -18.78
C SER A 197 20.98 -4.15 -17.38
N LYS A 198 21.47 -5.37 -17.07
CA LYS A 198 21.58 -5.98 -15.71
C LYS A 198 22.91 -5.80 -14.91
N ALA A 199 23.63 -4.68 -14.99
CA ALA A 199 25.01 -4.60 -14.46
C ALA A 199 25.17 -4.35 -12.94
N GLU A 200 24.16 -3.87 -12.22
CA GLU A 200 24.35 -3.07 -11.00
C GLU A 200 24.27 -3.84 -9.65
N THR A 201 24.00 -5.15 -9.68
CA THR A 201 23.39 -5.86 -8.52
C THR A 201 24.37 -6.50 -7.48
N ARG A 202 25.70 -6.35 -7.59
CA ARG A 202 26.64 -7.38 -7.05
C ARG A 202 27.52 -7.07 -5.81
N LEU A 203 27.32 -5.99 -5.04
CA LEU A 203 28.42 -5.37 -4.24
C LEU A 203 28.37 -5.30 -2.69
N ALA A 204 27.43 -5.93 -1.93
CA ALA A 204 27.07 -5.41 -0.58
C ALA A 204 26.94 -6.36 0.67
N LYS A 205 27.87 -7.29 1.01
CA LYS A 205 27.72 -8.17 2.22
C LYS A 205 29.01 -8.55 3.00
N SER A 206 29.34 -7.91 4.15
CA SER A 206 30.36 -8.47 5.10
C SER A 206 30.35 -8.02 6.59
N VAL A 207 29.90 -6.81 6.96
CA VAL A 207 29.85 -6.34 8.38
C VAL A 207 28.46 -5.74 8.70
N ARG A 208 27.94 -5.89 9.94
CA ARG A 208 26.58 -5.45 10.34
C ARG A 208 26.59 -4.46 11.53
N PRO A 209 26.49 -3.13 11.29
CA PRO A 209 26.46 -2.11 12.35
C PRO A 209 25.17 -2.15 13.18
N LYS A 210 25.21 -1.71 14.46
CA LYS A 210 24.03 -1.68 15.34
C LYS A 210 23.14 -0.45 15.09
N VAL A 211 21.82 -0.67 15.10
CA VAL A 211 20.78 0.38 15.12
C VAL A 211 19.83 0.12 16.29
N ALA A 212 19.52 1.17 17.06
CA ALA A 212 18.54 1.10 18.14
C ALA A 212 17.14 1.30 17.56
N ILE A 213 16.33 0.25 17.62
CA ILE A 213 14.90 0.28 17.28
C ILE A 213 14.19 0.81 18.53
N LEU A 214 13.95 2.12 18.54
CA LEU A 214 13.54 2.86 19.71
C LEU A 214 12.00 2.84 19.84
N ARG A 215 11.52 2.45 21.01
CA ARG A 215 10.09 2.41 21.34
C ARG A 215 9.77 2.89 22.76
N GLU A 216 8.53 3.32 22.94
CA GLU A 216 7.91 3.72 24.20
C GLU A 216 6.55 3.00 24.35
N GLN A 217 5.94 3.04 25.53
CA GLN A 217 4.60 2.50 25.76
C GLN A 217 3.56 3.04 24.74
N GLY A 218 2.99 2.15 23.92
CA GLY A 218 2.02 2.47 22.87
C GLY A 218 2.61 2.56 21.45
N VAL A 219 3.94 2.53 21.29
CA VAL A 219 4.59 2.30 20.00
C VAL A 219 4.27 0.88 19.51
N ASN A 220 3.96 0.73 18.22
CA ASN A 220 3.48 -0.54 17.64
C ASN A 220 4.08 -0.93 16.29
N GLY A 221 4.90 -0.06 15.66
CA GLY A 221 5.57 -0.32 14.38
C GLY A 221 7.02 -0.80 14.48
N GLN A 222 7.48 -1.21 15.67
CA GLN A 222 8.89 -1.53 15.91
C GLN A 222 9.36 -2.84 15.26
N ILE A 223 8.47 -3.79 15.00
CA ILE A 223 8.88 -5.12 14.51
C ILE A 223 9.18 -5.06 13.02
N GLU A 224 8.31 -4.42 12.24
CA GLU A 224 8.54 -4.15 10.83
C GLU A 224 9.72 -3.19 10.60
N MET A 225 9.92 -2.20 11.49
CA MET A 225 11.12 -1.34 11.49
C MET A 225 12.41 -2.14 11.73
N ALA A 226 12.41 -3.04 12.73
CA ALA A 226 13.55 -3.92 12.99
C ALA A 226 13.86 -4.84 11.79
N TYR A 227 12.82 -5.38 11.14
CA TYR A 227 12.95 -6.20 9.94
C TYR A 227 13.57 -5.42 8.77
N ALA A 228 13.07 -4.23 8.46
CA ALA A 228 13.60 -3.39 7.38
C ALA A 228 15.11 -3.07 7.54
N PHE A 229 15.53 -2.72 8.76
CA PHE A 229 16.96 -2.55 9.07
C PHE A 229 17.74 -3.87 9.04
N HIS A 230 17.12 -5.00 9.40
CA HIS A 230 17.76 -6.31 9.30
C HIS A 230 18.06 -6.69 7.84
N GLU A 231 17.10 -6.55 6.93
CA GLU A 231 17.31 -6.87 5.50
C GLU A 231 18.36 -5.95 4.86
N ALA A 232 18.39 -4.67 5.26
CA ALA A 232 19.45 -3.74 4.88
C ALA A 232 20.83 -4.02 5.49
N GLY A 233 20.98 -5.04 6.33
CA GLY A 233 22.29 -5.48 6.84
C GLY A 233 22.72 -4.86 8.16
N PHE A 234 21.80 -4.36 8.99
CA PHE A 234 22.10 -3.89 10.36
C PHE A 234 21.86 -4.98 11.42
N THR A 235 22.46 -4.82 12.59
CA THR A 235 22.03 -5.49 13.81
C THR A 235 20.97 -4.61 14.49
N ALA A 236 19.70 -4.88 14.22
CA ALA A 236 18.57 -4.24 14.88
C ALA A 236 18.48 -4.69 16.34
N VAL A 237 18.36 -3.75 17.28
CA VAL A 237 18.24 -4.02 18.72
C VAL A 237 17.01 -3.32 19.25
N ASP A 238 16.12 -4.05 19.93
CA ASP A 238 15.00 -3.45 20.66
C ASP A 238 15.52 -2.59 21.82
N VAL A 239 15.16 -1.31 21.84
CA VAL A 239 15.53 -0.38 22.91
C VAL A 239 14.27 0.33 23.39
N HIS A 240 13.77 -0.08 24.56
CA HIS A 240 12.67 0.62 25.19
C HIS A 240 13.18 1.85 25.93
N MET A 241 12.37 2.91 26.02
CA MET A 241 12.75 4.12 26.76
C MET A 241 13.15 3.83 28.22
N SER A 242 12.54 2.85 28.87
CA SER A 242 12.93 2.41 30.22
C SER A 242 14.38 1.92 30.31
N ASP A 243 14.94 1.33 29.24
CA ASP A 243 16.33 0.86 29.22
C ASP A 243 17.32 2.04 29.17
N ILE A 244 16.96 3.13 28.49
CA ILE A 244 17.75 4.38 28.47
C ILE A 244 17.58 5.14 29.79
N LEU A 245 16.34 5.32 30.26
CA LEU A 245 16.04 6.06 31.49
C LEU A 245 16.72 5.43 32.72
N SER A 246 16.83 4.09 32.76
CA SER A 246 17.54 3.36 33.82
C SER A 246 19.05 3.26 33.63
N GLY A 247 19.62 3.75 32.52
CA GLY A 247 21.04 3.61 32.18
C GLY A 247 21.49 2.19 31.84
N LYS A 248 20.56 1.27 31.60
CA LYS A 248 20.82 -0.11 31.17
C LYS A 248 21.32 -0.17 29.71
N VAL A 249 20.96 0.81 28.89
CA VAL A 249 21.43 0.96 27.49
C VAL A 249 21.93 2.39 27.28
N THR A 250 23.11 2.52 26.64
CA THR A 250 23.66 3.79 26.15
C THR A 250 23.57 3.88 24.64
N LEU A 251 23.26 5.06 24.10
CA LEU A 251 23.23 5.34 22.66
C LEU A 251 24.63 5.36 22.03
N LYS A 252 25.70 5.34 22.83
CA LYS A 252 27.10 5.27 22.38
C LYS A 252 27.40 3.99 21.59
N ASP A 253 26.71 2.89 21.91
CA ASP A 253 26.86 1.58 21.25
C ASP A 253 26.28 1.49 19.83
N PHE A 254 25.60 2.55 19.37
CA PHE A 254 24.82 2.54 18.14
C PHE A 254 25.36 3.50 17.07
N LYS A 255 25.14 3.15 15.80
CA LYS A 255 25.37 4.04 14.65
C LYS A 255 24.10 4.74 14.19
N GLY A 256 22.93 4.19 14.52
CA GLY A 256 21.64 4.76 14.19
C GLY A 256 20.62 4.60 15.32
N ILE A 257 19.68 5.53 15.38
CA ILE A 257 18.39 5.32 16.08
C ILE A 257 17.25 5.32 15.05
N ALA A 258 16.23 4.51 15.29
CA ALA A 258 14.98 4.49 14.55
C ALA A 258 13.81 4.62 15.54
N ALA A 259 13.24 5.82 15.65
CA ALA A 259 12.04 6.06 16.43
C ALA A 259 10.83 5.54 15.63
N CYS A 260 10.14 4.54 16.19
CA CYS A 260 9.13 3.77 15.47
C CYS A 260 7.73 4.39 15.55
N GLY A 261 6.84 3.99 14.64
CA GLY A 261 5.45 4.44 14.62
C GLY A 261 4.55 3.77 15.67
N GLY A 262 3.38 4.36 15.92
CA GLY A 262 2.38 3.87 16.87
C GLY A 262 1.62 5.01 17.53
N PHE A 263 1.23 4.83 18.79
CA PHE A 263 0.46 5.80 19.58
C PHE A 263 1.09 5.90 20.98
N SER A 264 2.29 6.48 21.09
CA SER A 264 2.97 6.62 22.39
C SER A 264 2.09 7.40 23.37
N TYR A 265 1.85 6.83 24.55
CA TYR A 265 0.88 7.32 25.54
C TYR A 265 -0.56 7.54 25.00
N GLY A 266 -0.95 6.86 23.92
CA GLY A 266 -2.23 7.06 23.26
C GLY A 266 -2.38 8.43 22.59
N ASP A 267 -1.26 9.08 22.26
CA ASP A 267 -1.16 10.45 21.72
C ASP A 267 -1.79 11.54 22.61
N VAL A 268 -2.06 11.22 23.88
CA VAL A 268 -2.57 12.19 24.87
C VAL A 268 -1.53 13.28 25.13
N LEU A 269 -1.98 14.54 25.21
CA LEU A 269 -1.14 15.76 25.21
C LEU A 269 -0.47 16.09 23.87
N GLY A 270 -0.90 15.43 22.77
CA GLY A 270 -0.40 15.60 21.41
C GLY A 270 0.57 14.48 21.02
N ALA A 271 0.42 13.95 19.82
CA ALA A 271 1.18 12.79 19.37
C ALA A 271 2.70 12.99 19.45
N GLY A 272 3.42 11.98 19.94
CA GLY A 272 4.87 12.02 20.21
C GLY A 272 5.33 12.97 21.33
N ALA A 273 4.47 13.85 21.86
CA ALA A 273 4.87 14.88 22.82
C ALA A 273 5.20 14.32 24.21
N GLY A 274 4.45 13.31 24.68
CA GLY A 274 4.75 12.62 25.94
C GLY A 274 6.12 11.93 25.91
N TRP A 275 6.39 11.21 24.81
CA TRP A 275 7.66 10.53 24.57
C TRP A 275 8.84 11.50 24.53
N ALA A 276 8.74 12.60 23.78
CA ALA A 276 9.80 13.61 23.74
C ALA A 276 10.03 14.23 25.13
N LYS A 277 8.96 14.63 25.84
CA LYS A 277 9.06 15.23 27.18
C LYS A 277 9.68 14.28 28.22
N SER A 278 9.46 12.97 28.11
CA SER A 278 10.10 11.98 29.00
C SER A 278 11.64 12.04 28.91
N ILE A 279 12.19 12.37 27.73
CA ILE A 279 13.63 12.56 27.51
C ILE A 279 14.06 13.95 27.92
N LEU A 280 13.37 14.99 27.43
CA LEU A 280 13.77 16.39 27.63
C LEU A 280 13.79 16.78 29.11
N LEU A 281 12.97 16.14 29.95
CA LEU A 281 12.87 16.39 31.39
C LEU A 281 13.72 15.42 32.25
N HIS A 282 14.35 14.41 31.66
CA HIS A 282 15.16 13.42 32.38
C HIS A 282 16.65 13.55 32.03
N GLU A 283 17.43 14.13 32.94
CA GLU A 283 18.83 14.55 32.73
C GLU A 283 19.70 13.51 31.99
N HIS A 284 19.71 12.25 32.46
CA HIS A 284 20.53 11.20 31.84
C HIS A 284 20.14 10.93 30.37
N ALA A 285 18.84 10.82 30.08
CA ALA A 285 18.35 10.53 28.73
C ALA A 285 18.54 11.75 27.83
N ARG A 286 18.29 12.97 28.34
CA ARG A 286 18.59 14.22 27.64
C ARG A 286 20.04 14.28 27.18
N ASN A 287 20.98 13.89 28.05
CA ASN A 287 22.42 13.88 27.73
C ASN A 287 22.78 12.80 26.70
N GLU A 288 22.25 11.58 26.82
CA GLU A 288 22.46 10.51 25.81
C GLU A 288 21.96 10.94 24.41
N PHE A 289 20.77 11.55 24.32
CA PHE A 289 20.23 12.03 23.05
C PHE A 289 20.97 13.28 22.52
N TYR A 290 21.44 14.18 23.39
CA TYR A 290 22.29 15.31 23.01
C TYR A 290 23.63 14.82 22.40
N ASP A 291 24.32 13.89 23.09
CA ASP A 291 25.56 13.29 22.60
C ASP A 291 25.34 12.62 21.24
N PHE A 292 24.26 11.86 21.08
CA PHE A 292 23.97 11.12 19.87
C PHE A 292 23.58 12.00 18.67
N LEU A 293 22.71 12.99 18.87
CA LEU A 293 22.11 13.80 17.78
C LEU A 293 22.91 15.06 17.46
N LYS A 294 23.60 15.65 18.44
CA LYS A 294 24.25 16.96 18.31
C LYS A 294 25.78 16.87 18.30
N VAL A 295 26.37 16.09 19.22
CA VAL A 295 27.83 15.98 19.33
C VAL A 295 28.39 15.05 18.26
N ARG A 296 27.87 13.83 18.16
CA ARG A 296 28.34 12.81 17.21
C ARG A 296 28.01 13.17 15.76
N GLN A 297 29.01 12.99 14.89
CA GLN A 297 28.88 13.17 13.43
C GLN A 297 28.82 11.83 12.68
N ASP A 298 29.11 10.72 13.36
CA ASP A 298 29.10 9.35 12.85
C ASP A 298 27.75 8.61 13.05
N THR A 299 26.69 9.38 13.31
CA THR A 299 25.36 8.91 13.69
C THR A 299 24.28 9.30 12.69
N PHE A 300 23.22 8.51 12.61
CA PHE A 300 21.97 8.88 11.92
C PHE A 300 20.75 8.70 12.82
N ALA A 301 19.66 9.38 12.48
CA ALA A 301 18.37 9.17 13.13
C ALA A 301 17.23 9.13 12.10
N LEU A 302 16.35 8.14 12.23
CA LEU A 302 15.09 8.04 11.50
C LEU A 302 13.93 8.17 12.49
N GLY A 303 12.93 8.97 12.18
CA GLY A 303 11.65 8.99 12.88
C GLY A 303 10.52 8.74 11.90
N VAL A 304 9.73 7.69 12.13
CA VAL A 304 8.56 7.36 11.29
C VAL A 304 7.26 7.53 12.08
N CYS A 305 6.29 8.23 11.50
CA CYS A 305 4.96 8.48 12.05
C CYS A 305 5.03 9.03 13.49
N ASN A 306 4.79 8.23 14.52
CA ASN A 306 4.95 8.64 15.92
C ASN A 306 6.39 8.97 16.31
N GLY A 307 7.37 8.32 15.67
CA GLY A 307 8.78 8.71 15.72
C GLY A 307 9.09 10.02 15.00
N CYS A 308 8.36 10.36 13.93
CA CYS A 308 8.47 11.66 13.26
C CYS A 308 7.93 12.79 14.14
N GLN A 309 6.73 12.59 14.70
CA GLN A 309 6.12 13.47 15.70
C GLN A 309 7.06 13.67 16.90
N PHE A 310 7.62 12.58 17.45
CA PHE A 310 8.65 12.60 18.50
C PHE A 310 9.86 13.46 18.12
N LEU A 311 10.49 13.25 16.95
CA LEU A 311 11.62 14.07 16.53
C LEU A 311 11.23 15.56 16.33
N SER A 312 10.01 15.87 15.87
CA SER A 312 9.51 17.26 15.76
C SER A 312 9.33 17.96 17.11
N GLN A 313 9.21 17.20 18.19
CA GLN A 313 9.16 17.71 19.56
C GLN A 313 10.56 17.82 20.19
N MET A 314 11.55 17.10 19.65
CA MET A 314 12.95 17.06 20.10
C MET A 314 13.87 18.12 19.44
N ARG A 315 13.30 19.07 18.68
CA ARG A 315 14.04 20.07 17.86
C ARG A 315 15.16 20.80 18.60
N GLU A 316 15.01 21.10 19.89
CA GLU A 316 16.07 21.76 20.68
C GLU A 316 17.37 20.95 20.84
N LEU A 317 17.32 19.62 20.65
CA LEU A 317 18.49 18.74 20.65
C LEU A 317 19.02 18.41 19.24
N ILE A 318 18.29 18.74 18.17
CA ILE A 318 18.63 18.37 16.79
C ILE A 318 19.10 19.61 16.00
N PRO A 319 20.39 19.73 15.63
CA PRO A 319 20.91 20.90 14.90
C PRO A 319 20.22 21.12 13.54
N GLY A 320 19.87 22.38 13.23
CA GLY A 320 19.30 22.73 11.93
C GLY A 320 17.81 22.44 11.77
N THR A 321 17.09 22.24 12.88
CA THR A 321 15.63 21.96 12.90
C THR A 321 14.79 23.16 13.34
N GLU A 322 15.36 24.36 13.35
CA GLU A 322 14.73 25.58 13.88
C GLU A 322 13.42 25.91 13.14
N HIS A 323 13.34 25.58 11.85
CA HIS A 323 12.19 25.81 10.97
C HIS A 323 11.32 24.55 10.73
N TRP A 324 11.63 23.41 11.36
CA TRP A 324 10.84 22.19 11.18
C TRP A 324 9.38 22.40 11.67
N PRO A 325 8.38 21.81 10.98
CA PRO A 325 6.99 21.84 11.43
C PRO A 325 6.80 21.01 12.71
N TYR A 326 5.70 21.25 13.41
CA TYR A 326 5.07 20.22 14.24
C TYR A 326 4.10 19.40 13.40
N PHE A 327 3.88 18.15 13.75
CA PHE A 327 2.83 17.33 13.14
C PHE A 327 1.58 17.34 14.04
N LYS A 328 0.40 17.57 13.42
CA LYS A 328 -0.87 17.93 14.08
C LYS A 328 -2.04 17.21 13.43
N ARG A 329 -3.22 17.29 14.07
CA ARG A 329 -4.48 16.72 13.58
C ARG A 329 -4.67 16.96 12.07
N ASN A 330 -4.95 15.88 11.34
CA ASN A 330 -5.25 15.93 9.92
C ASN A 330 -6.39 16.94 9.64
N GLN A 331 -6.35 17.60 8.48
CA GLN A 331 -7.43 18.52 8.07
C GLN A 331 -8.78 17.82 7.87
N SER A 332 -8.80 16.51 7.60
CA SER A 332 -10.03 15.70 7.58
C SER A 332 -10.63 15.45 8.97
N GLU A 333 -9.91 15.80 10.04
CA GLU A 333 -10.16 15.45 11.44
C GLU A 333 -10.22 13.93 11.74
N GLN A 334 -10.05 13.08 10.72
CA GLN A 334 -10.08 11.63 10.80
C GLN A 334 -8.69 10.99 10.87
N PHE A 335 -8.65 9.72 11.28
CA PHE A 335 -7.47 8.87 11.07
C PHE A 335 -7.44 8.39 9.62
N GLU A 336 -6.33 8.61 8.93
CA GLU A 336 -6.17 8.21 7.53
C GLU A 336 -5.30 6.96 7.44
N ALA A 337 -5.92 5.85 7.03
CA ALA A 337 -5.25 4.63 6.59
C ALA A 337 -5.31 4.59 5.06
N ARG A 338 -4.18 4.88 4.39
CA ARG A 338 -4.10 5.05 2.92
C ARG A 338 -2.85 4.40 2.35
N PHE A 339 -2.87 4.19 1.03
CA PHE A 339 -1.70 3.90 0.24
C PHE A 339 -1.54 5.08 -0.74
N SER A 340 -0.67 6.04 -0.41
CA SER A 340 -0.63 7.37 -1.03
C SER A 340 0.63 7.54 -1.86
N MET A 341 0.53 8.23 -3.00
CA MET A 341 1.67 8.58 -3.84
C MET A 341 2.52 9.69 -3.20
N VAL A 342 3.84 9.50 -3.21
CA VAL A 342 4.82 10.51 -2.78
C VAL A 342 5.91 10.70 -3.81
N GLU A 343 6.43 11.92 -3.89
CA GLU A 343 7.67 12.30 -4.58
C GLU A 343 8.79 12.45 -3.55
N VAL A 344 9.93 11.79 -3.79
CA VAL A 344 11.17 12.02 -3.04
C VAL A 344 11.85 13.26 -3.61
N GLU A 345 12.11 14.27 -2.78
CA GLU A 345 12.55 15.59 -3.24
C GLU A 345 13.99 15.59 -3.75
N ASP A 346 14.22 16.17 -4.94
CA ASP A 346 15.58 16.45 -5.41
C ASP A 346 16.10 17.81 -4.95
N ASN A 347 16.57 17.84 -3.69
CA ASN A 347 17.18 19.02 -3.09
C ASN A 347 18.61 19.31 -3.59
N SER A 348 19.18 18.50 -4.49
CA SER A 348 20.58 18.70 -4.94
C SER A 348 20.79 19.98 -5.77
N THR A 349 19.72 20.54 -6.33
CA THR A 349 19.75 21.76 -7.15
C THR A 349 19.54 23.04 -6.34
N LEU A 350 19.20 22.93 -5.04
CA LEU A 350 18.88 24.06 -4.17
C LEU A 350 20.14 24.71 -3.55
N GLY A 351 21.02 25.21 -4.41
CA GLY A 351 21.94 26.30 -4.06
C GLY A 351 23.43 26.02 -4.21
N GLU A 352 23.99 26.37 -5.37
CA GLU A 352 25.36 26.90 -5.46
C GLU A 352 25.40 28.30 -4.80
N GLY A 353 25.38 28.35 -3.47
CA GLY A 353 25.32 29.60 -2.70
C GLY A 353 25.98 29.47 -1.32
N PRO A 354 26.67 30.50 -0.80
CA PRO A 354 27.37 30.41 0.48
C PRO A 354 26.40 30.15 1.64
N GLY A 355 26.52 28.96 2.27
CA GLY A 355 25.73 28.57 3.44
C GLY A 355 24.37 27.92 3.17
N LEU A 356 24.06 27.55 1.92
CA LEU A 356 22.74 27.01 1.52
C LEU A 356 22.70 25.53 1.11
N ALA A 357 23.85 24.88 0.93
CA ALA A 357 23.92 23.49 0.49
C ALA A 357 23.46 22.50 1.59
N THR A 358 22.17 22.18 1.62
CA THR A 358 21.68 21.02 2.37
C THR A 358 22.18 19.75 1.70
N VAL A 359 22.86 18.91 2.47
CA VAL A 359 23.26 17.58 2.02
C VAL A 359 22.00 16.71 1.89
N PRO A 360 21.79 16.03 0.75
CA PRO A 360 20.66 15.11 0.59
C PRO A 360 20.61 14.07 1.71
N SER A 361 19.40 13.75 2.17
CA SER A 361 19.14 12.71 3.17
C SER A 361 19.88 11.42 2.84
N ILE A 362 20.64 10.89 3.80
CA ILE A 362 21.39 9.64 3.64
C ILE A 362 20.48 8.43 3.33
N PHE A 363 19.18 8.58 3.57
CA PHE A 363 18.15 7.59 3.30
C PHE A 363 17.65 7.68 1.84
N PHE A 364 17.70 8.86 1.21
CA PHE A 364 17.09 9.13 -0.10
C PHE A 364 18.10 9.42 -1.23
N ASP A 365 19.41 9.36 -0.95
CA ASP A 365 20.54 9.60 -1.87
C ASP A 365 20.27 9.32 -3.37
N ASP A 366 19.92 8.08 -3.70
CA ASP A 366 19.64 7.60 -5.06
C ASP A 366 18.15 7.33 -5.35
N MET A 367 17.26 7.86 -4.51
CA MET A 367 15.79 7.77 -4.64
C MET A 367 15.15 9.08 -5.10
N ARG A 368 15.89 10.20 -5.11
CA ARG A 368 15.42 11.55 -5.50
C ARG A 368 14.73 11.57 -6.86
N GLY A 369 13.65 12.34 -6.97
CA GLY A 369 12.80 12.44 -8.15
C GLY A 369 11.84 11.26 -8.37
N SER A 370 12.01 10.14 -7.64
CA SER A 370 11.14 8.97 -7.77
C SER A 370 9.74 9.25 -7.21
N LYS A 371 8.72 8.72 -7.90
CA LYS A 371 7.29 8.86 -7.55
C LYS A 371 6.65 7.49 -7.44
N PHE A 372 6.27 7.10 -6.23
CA PHE A 372 5.76 5.77 -5.94
C PHE A 372 4.95 5.76 -4.63
N PRO A 373 4.06 4.78 -4.42
CA PRO A 373 3.15 4.79 -3.29
C PRO A 373 3.81 4.30 -2.00
N ILE A 374 3.26 4.73 -0.86
CA ILE A 374 3.69 4.36 0.49
C ILE A 374 2.49 4.20 1.43
N ALA A 375 2.63 3.34 2.45
CA ALA A 375 1.62 3.20 3.50
C ALA A 375 1.53 4.46 4.38
N VAL A 376 0.33 4.94 4.61
CA VAL A 376 -0.01 6.06 5.49
C VAL A 376 -0.99 5.57 6.55
N ALA A 377 -0.73 5.87 7.82
CA ALA A 377 -1.55 5.42 8.95
C ALA A 377 -1.42 6.41 10.12
N HIS A 378 -2.08 7.57 10.03
CA HIS A 378 -2.00 8.61 11.08
C HIS A 378 -3.26 9.47 11.22
N GLY A 379 -3.54 9.92 12.45
CA GLY A 379 -4.55 10.95 12.75
C GLY A 379 -3.98 12.36 12.96
N GLU A 380 -2.67 12.46 13.23
CA GLU A 380 -1.96 13.72 13.51
C GLU A 380 -0.74 13.91 12.59
N GLY A 381 -0.95 13.80 11.27
CA GLY A 381 0.13 13.91 10.27
C GLY A 381 0.26 15.26 9.55
N ARG A 382 -0.57 16.26 9.86
CA ARG A 382 -0.52 17.57 9.18
C ARG A 382 0.69 18.37 9.64
N ALA A 383 1.59 18.73 8.73
CA ALA A 383 2.67 19.66 8.99
C ALA A 383 2.12 21.08 9.28
N GLU A 384 2.37 21.57 10.50
CA GLU A 384 1.95 22.87 10.98
C GLU A 384 3.18 23.69 11.38
N PHE A 385 3.34 24.85 10.74
CA PHE A 385 4.45 25.78 10.96
C PHE A 385 4.05 26.86 11.96
N VAL A 386 4.99 27.26 12.82
CA VAL A 386 4.74 28.33 13.80
C VAL A 386 4.55 29.67 13.10
N ASN A 387 5.34 29.94 12.06
CA ASN A 387 5.26 31.15 11.23
C ASN A 387 5.29 30.77 9.75
N ALA A 388 4.66 31.57 8.89
CA ALA A 388 4.77 31.41 7.43
C ALA A 388 6.22 31.50 6.91
N SER A 389 7.08 32.26 7.61
CA SER A 389 8.51 32.33 7.33
C SER A 389 9.26 31.01 7.52
N ASP A 390 8.77 30.12 8.38
CA ASP A 390 9.41 28.81 8.61
C ASP A 390 9.19 27.87 7.42
N LEU A 391 8.00 27.89 6.82
CA LEU A 391 7.71 27.15 5.58
C LEU A 391 8.59 27.62 4.42
N GLU A 392 8.70 28.95 4.21
CA GLU A 392 9.59 29.49 3.18
C GLU A 392 11.07 29.21 3.48
N ALA A 393 11.50 29.23 4.75
CA ALA A 393 12.86 28.85 5.13
C ALA A 393 13.16 27.36 4.87
N MET A 394 12.20 26.46 5.16
CA MET A 394 12.34 25.02 4.85
C MET A 394 12.49 24.77 3.35
N LYS A 395 11.69 25.47 2.54
CA LYS A 395 11.72 25.40 1.07
C LYS A 395 13.03 25.96 0.51
N GLN A 396 13.44 27.18 0.92
CA GLN A 396 14.66 27.83 0.45
C GLN A 396 15.93 27.06 0.83
N ARG A 397 15.92 26.35 1.96
CA ARG A 397 17.03 25.52 2.43
C ARG A 397 16.97 24.06 1.96
N GLY A 398 15.99 23.64 1.17
CA GLY A 398 15.85 22.26 0.71
C GLY A 398 15.68 21.23 1.84
N LEU A 399 14.96 21.59 2.91
CA LEU A 399 14.75 20.74 4.10
C LEU A 399 13.49 19.87 4.03
N ILE A 400 12.69 20.00 2.96
CA ILE A 400 11.58 19.11 2.63
C ILE A 400 12.17 17.88 1.93
N ALA A 401 11.94 16.67 2.44
CA ALA A 401 12.56 15.45 1.94
C ALA A 401 11.63 14.58 1.07
N ALA A 402 10.31 14.68 1.31
CA ALA A 402 9.29 14.04 0.48
C ALA A 402 7.95 14.78 0.59
N SER A 403 7.19 14.77 -0.49
CA SER A 403 5.88 15.44 -0.61
C SER A 403 4.84 14.53 -1.25
N TYR A 404 3.58 14.61 -0.81
CA TYR A 404 2.45 13.96 -1.46
C TYR A 404 2.21 14.51 -2.86
N VAL A 405 1.94 13.62 -3.80
CA VAL A 405 1.57 13.95 -5.19
C VAL A 405 0.24 13.31 -5.57
N ASP A 406 -0.45 13.88 -6.54
CA ASP A 406 -1.57 13.22 -7.20
C ASP A 406 -1.08 12.08 -8.11
N ASN A 407 -2.03 11.32 -8.68
CA ASN A 407 -1.71 10.20 -9.57
C ASN A 407 -1.10 10.64 -10.92
N TYR A 408 -1.05 11.95 -11.21
CA TYR A 408 -0.32 12.53 -12.35
C TYR A 408 1.10 12.98 -11.96
N GLY A 409 1.51 12.73 -10.71
CA GLY A 409 2.83 13.06 -10.19
C GLY A 409 3.03 14.53 -9.84
N LYS A 410 1.96 15.31 -9.69
CA LYS A 410 2.02 16.72 -9.29
C LYS A 410 1.81 16.88 -7.79
N LYS A 411 2.67 17.65 -7.11
CA LYS A 411 2.52 17.99 -5.69
C LYS A 411 1.17 18.61 -5.40
N THR A 412 0.53 18.19 -4.32
CA THR A 412 -0.88 18.52 -4.09
C THR A 412 -1.22 18.70 -2.61
N GLU A 413 -2.22 19.55 -2.38
CA GLU A 413 -2.93 19.72 -1.09
C GLU A 413 -4.34 19.12 -1.17
N GLN A 414 -4.71 18.54 -2.30
CA GLN A 414 -6.03 17.94 -2.52
C GLN A 414 -6.15 16.57 -1.84
N TYR A 415 -7.13 16.46 -0.96
CA TYR A 415 -7.55 15.18 -0.37
C TYR A 415 -8.23 14.29 -1.44
N PRO A 416 -8.01 12.95 -1.44
CA PRO A 416 -7.19 12.18 -0.49
C PRO A 416 -5.74 11.94 -0.94
N PHE A 417 -5.30 12.49 -2.09
CA PHE A 417 -3.91 12.36 -2.56
C PHE A 417 -2.91 12.89 -1.53
N ASN A 418 -3.21 14.05 -0.96
CA ASN A 418 -2.66 14.51 0.31
C ASN A 418 -3.68 14.17 1.43
N PRO A 419 -3.44 13.15 2.26
CA PRO A 419 -4.43 12.66 3.22
C PRO A 419 -4.59 13.59 4.43
N ASN A 420 -3.60 14.41 4.78
CA ASN A 420 -3.59 15.17 6.04
C ASN A 420 -3.72 16.70 5.88
N GLY A 421 -3.63 17.23 4.65
CA GLY A 421 -3.71 18.67 4.39
C GLY A 421 -2.42 19.42 4.72
N SER A 422 -1.26 18.76 4.64
CA SER A 422 0.03 19.43 4.83
C SER A 422 0.34 20.37 3.66
N PRO A 423 0.80 21.61 3.91
CA PRO A 423 1.12 22.56 2.84
C PRO A 423 2.22 22.02 1.93
N LEU A 424 2.13 22.34 0.64
CA LEU A 424 3.01 21.84 -0.43
C LEU A 424 3.07 20.30 -0.58
N GLY A 425 2.20 19.56 0.12
CA GLY A 425 2.29 18.10 0.22
C GLY A 425 3.27 17.57 1.27
N ILE A 426 3.92 18.42 2.07
CA ILE A 426 5.06 18.03 2.94
C ILE A 426 4.70 16.83 3.82
N THR A 427 5.48 15.74 3.69
CA THR A 427 5.27 14.52 4.48
C THR A 427 6.57 13.95 5.07
N ALA A 428 7.73 14.41 4.60
CA ALA A 428 9.02 14.16 5.24
C ALA A 428 9.91 15.42 5.28
N VAL A 429 10.70 15.57 6.34
CA VAL A 429 11.64 16.66 6.56
C VAL A 429 13.01 16.15 7.02
N GLN A 430 14.08 16.86 6.65
CA GLN A 430 15.46 16.48 6.94
C GLN A 430 16.24 17.59 7.68
N THR A 431 17.35 17.22 8.32
CA THR A 431 18.36 18.18 8.77
C THR A 431 19.26 18.65 7.62
N PRO A 432 19.90 19.84 7.70
CA PRO A 432 20.80 20.34 6.66
C PRO A 432 22.00 19.43 6.33
N ASN A 433 22.37 18.53 7.24
CA ASN A 433 23.44 17.56 7.05
C ASN A 433 22.96 16.18 6.55
N GLY A 434 21.67 16.02 6.24
CA GLY A 434 21.07 14.78 5.74
C GLY A 434 21.04 13.58 6.70
N ARG A 435 21.58 13.71 7.92
CA ARG A 435 21.73 12.59 8.88
C ARG A 435 20.47 12.27 9.68
N VAL A 436 19.53 13.21 9.77
CA VAL A 436 18.25 13.01 10.47
C VAL A 436 17.11 13.20 9.47
N LEU A 437 16.22 12.20 9.40
CA LEU A 437 15.01 12.20 8.60
C LEU A 437 13.80 11.94 9.51
N ALA A 438 12.78 12.79 9.42
CA ALA A 438 11.50 12.59 10.08
C ALA A 438 10.40 12.55 9.01
N MET A 439 9.64 11.44 8.94
CA MET A 439 8.59 11.25 7.93
C MET A 439 7.31 10.64 8.50
N MET A 440 6.15 11.12 8.04
CA MET A 440 4.85 10.62 8.48
C MET A 440 4.41 9.28 7.87
N PRO A 441 4.70 8.96 6.59
CA PRO A 441 4.38 7.66 6.00
C PRO A 441 5.32 6.55 6.51
N HIS A 442 4.89 5.30 6.36
CA HIS A 442 5.56 4.11 6.89
C HIS A 442 6.30 3.31 5.79
N PRO A 443 7.58 3.62 5.46
CA PRO A 443 8.35 2.86 4.48
C PRO A 443 8.62 1.43 4.95
N GLU A 444 8.77 1.21 6.26
CA GLU A 444 9.03 -0.07 6.91
C GLU A 444 7.89 -1.07 6.74
N ARG A 445 6.65 -0.58 6.57
CA ARG A 445 5.45 -1.43 6.34
C ARG A 445 5.33 -1.93 4.91
N VAL A 446 6.16 -1.44 3.99
CA VAL A 446 6.07 -1.72 2.54
C VAL A 446 7.42 -2.10 1.92
N VAL A 447 8.35 -2.59 2.76
CA VAL A 447 9.66 -3.12 2.31
C VAL A 447 9.56 -4.48 1.63
N GLU A 448 8.60 -5.32 2.02
CA GLU A 448 8.25 -6.52 1.25
C GLU A 448 7.35 -6.12 0.08
N ARG A 449 7.57 -6.72 -1.10
CA ARG A 449 6.75 -6.43 -2.29
C ARG A 449 5.26 -6.65 -1.98
N GLU A 450 4.93 -7.76 -1.32
CA GLU A 450 3.54 -8.14 -1.00
C GLU A 450 2.88 -7.34 0.13
N ALA A 451 3.64 -6.55 0.88
CA ALA A 451 3.07 -5.66 1.87
C ALA A 451 2.57 -4.33 1.26
N ASN A 452 2.85 -4.10 -0.03
CA ASN A 452 2.29 -2.99 -0.79
C ASN A 452 0.86 -3.33 -1.21
N SER A 453 -0.11 -2.48 -0.84
CA SER A 453 -1.53 -2.69 -1.17
C SER A 453 -1.82 -2.76 -2.68
N TRP A 454 -0.92 -2.18 -3.49
CA TRP A 454 -0.88 -2.32 -4.93
C TRP A 454 0.56 -2.19 -5.41
N TYR A 455 0.92 -2.92 -6.45
CA TYR A 455 2.16 -2.72 -7.20
C TYR A 455 1.94 -3.23 -8.64
N PRO A 456 2.63 -2.67 -9.66
CA PRO A 456 2.46 -3.16 -11.03
C PRO A 456 3.00 -4.60 -11.12
N ARG A 457 2.16 -5.59 -11.46
CA ARG A 457 2.56 -7.02 -11.41
C ARG A 457 3.83 -7.30 -12.23
N GLN A 458 3.90 -6.79 -13.47
CA GLN A 458 5.06 -6.97 -14.35
C GLN A 458 6.35 -6.38 -13.75
N ALA A 459 6.30 -5.17 -13.20
CA ALA A 459 7.47 -4.55 -12.55
C ALA A 459 7.83 -5.26 -11.25
N GLY A 460 6.83 -5.61 -10.43
CA GLY A 460 6.99 -6.34 -9.18
C GLY A 460 7.65 -7.70 -9.36
N ALA A 461 7.36 -8.41 -10.44
CA ALA A 461 8.07 -9.65 -10.80
C ALA A 461 9.58 -9.45 -10.94
N GLN A 462 10.02 -8.29 -11.45
CA GLN A 462 11.43 -7.93 -11.62
C GLN A 462 12.09 -7.45 -10.31
N TRP A 463 11.33 -6.95 -9.33
CA TRP A 463 11.86 -6.48 -8.03
C TRP A 463 12.35 -7.62 -7.12
N GLY A 464 11.91 -8.86 -7.37
CA GLY A 464 12.17 -9.99 -6.49
C GLY A 464 11.31 -9.92 -5.22
N GLN A 465 11.91 -10.19 -4.06
CA GLN A 465 11.18 -10.27 -2.78
C GLN A 465 10.73 -8.90 -2.25
N HIS A 466 11.57 -7.88 -2.40
CA HIS A 466 11.41 -6.60 -1.71
C HIS A 466 10.83 -5.51 -2.61
N GLY A 467 10.02 -4.63 -2.04
CA GLY A 467 9.53 -3.41 -2.67
C GLY A 467 10.55 -2.27 -2.66
N PRO A 468 10.25 -1.14 -3.34
CA PRO A 468 11.21 -0.05 -3.54
C PRO A 468 11.68 0.60 -2.22
N TRP A 469 10.86 0.59 -1.17
CA TRP A 469 11.18 1.23 0.11
C TRP A 469 12.32 0.57 0.88
N LEU A 470 12.72 -0.68 0.58
CA LEU A 470 13.92 -1.27 1.19
C LEU A 470 15.18 -0.47 0.83
N ARG A 471 15.23 0.19 -0.32
CA ARG A 471 16.37 1.01 -0.77
C ARG A 471 16.73 2.09 0.25
N MET A 472 15.73 2.64 0.94
CA MET A 472 15.90 3.67 1.97
C MET A 472 16.83 3.21 3.12
N PHE A 473 16.66 1.96 3.56
CA PHE A 473 17.44 1.36 4.63
C PHE A 473 18.83 0.90 4.11
N VAL A 474 18.89 0.43 2.86
CA VAL A 474 20.15 0.10 2.17
C VAL A 474 21.03 1.34 1.99
N ASN A 475 20.45 2.51 1.74
CA ASN A 475 21.19 3.77 1.63
C ASN A 475 21.81 4.20 2.97
N ALA A 476 21.06 4.06 4.08
CA ALA A 476 21.63 4.23 5.42
C ALA A 476 22.78 3.21 5.68
N ARG A 477 22.65 1.95 5.22
CA ARG A 477 23.74 0.97 5.32
C ARG A 477 24.96 1.39 4.51
N LYS A 478 24.79 1.83 3.26
CA LYS A 478 25.82 2.34 2.34
C LYS A 478 26.60 3.48 2.99
N TRP A 479 25.90 4.47 3.56
CA TRP A 479 26.50 5.59 4.29
C TRP A 479 27.38 5.13 5.47
N VAL A 480 26.89 4.20 6.31
CA VAL A 480 27.72 3.68 7.42
C VAL A 480 28.97 2.93 6.94
N SER A 481 28.90 2.23 5.79
CA SER A 481 30.10 1.60 5.20
C SER A 481 31.16 2.60 4.74
N GLN A 482 30.75 3.82 4.35
CA GLN A 482 31.67 4.86 3.87
C GLN A 482 32.40 5.61 5.00
N GLN A 483 32.08 5.30 6.26
CA GLN A 483 32.73 5.85 7.46
C GLN A 483 33.66 4.85 8.17
N GLN A 484 33.91 3.70 7.55
CA GLN A 484 34.82 2.64 8.03
C GLN A 484 36.09 2.62 7.18
#